data_AF-A0A497QRQ5-F1
#
_entry.id   AF-A0A497QRQ5-F1
#
_cell.length_a   1.000
_cell.length_b   1.000
_cell.length_c   1.000
_cell.angle_alpha   90.00
_cell.angle_beta   90.00
_cell.angle_gamma   90.00
#
_symmetry.space_group_name_H-M   'P 1'
#
loop_
_entity.id
_entity.type
_entity.pdbx_description
1 polymer ?
#
loop_
_entity_poly.entity_id
_entity_poly.type
_entity_poly.pdbx_seq_one_letter_code
_entity_poly.pdbx_strand_id
1 'polypeptide(L)'
;MTLTKSDLAKYPFLKQAVKYVEDLKLNIRDLSDPDDPVVERAEDRLQEALLFATITKYSKKEDVEILSFPVAVLMASATKDPLIKRRYALAEAKRAYNLLKTEPKEKIMKIAENFQWKILQVDTSEKTPYQFKIHFTDYLKNTTSLRGKKWKLVNRLLNNGNVYITKNEAARLLAEEIRRHIEGKMETKELPELPENIMKKVESIKTLAISKREKIKLEEIPKTVVIEAFPPCIKSLYEKLSSGSHLSHIGRFTLTSFLVNVGMPTEAIVDLFRNLSDFNERLTRYQVEHIAGERGSRTRYIPPKCETLKTHGVCTSPDEICNKINHPMAYYRRKYMRIK
;
A
#
# COMPACT_ATOMS: atom_id res chain seq x y z
N MET A 1 21.75 21.96 0.93
CA MET A 1 20.89 22.03 -0.28
C MET A 1 19.56 22.68 0.09
N THR A 2 19.14 23.69 -0.67
CA THR A 2 17.81 24.30 -0.58
C THR A 2 16.82 23.52 -1.45
N LEU A 3 15.59 23.33 -0.97
CA LEU A 3 14.54 22.66 -1.76
C LEU A 3 13.92 23.69 -2.70
N THR A 4 13.70 23.27 -3.95
CA THR A 4 13.08 24.11 -4.98
C THR A 4 11.56 24.09 -4.85
N LYS A 5 10.86 25.02 -5.51
CA LYS A 5 9.38 25.00 -5.60
C LYS A 5 8.86 23.68 -6.19
N SER A 6 9.56 23.13 -7.18
CA SER A 6 9.29 21.80 -7.73
C SER A 6 9.39 20.68 -6.68
N ASP A 7 10.36 20.76 -5.78
CA ASP A 7 10.48 19.81 -4.66
C ASP A 7 9.31 19.98 -3.66
N LEU A 8 8.82 21.19 -3.43
CA LEU A 8 7.64 21.43 -2.60
C LEU A 8 6.37 20.85 -3.24
N ALA A 9 6.23 20.93 -4.56
CA ALA A 9 5.13 20.30 -5.30
C ALA A 9 5.21 18.76 -5.28
N LYS A 10 6.42 18.19 -5.27
CA LYS A 10 6.64 16.74 -5.06
C LYS A 10 6.34 16.30 -3.62
N TYR A 11 6.69 17.13 -2.65
CA TYR A 11 6.62 16.84 -1.21
C TYR A 11 5.85 17.94 -0.44
N PRO A 12 4.53 18.09 -0.69
CA PRO A 12 3.75 19.21 -0.16
C PRO A 12 3.49 19.13 1.35
N PHE A 13 3.90 18.04 2.01
CA PHE A 13 3.83 17.88 3.46
C PHE A 13 5.02 18.49 4.22
N LEU A 14 6.06 18.96 3.52
CA LEU A 14 7.24 19.55 4.15
C LEU A 14 6.91 20.88 4.81
N LYS A 15 7.61 21.22 5.90
CA LYS A 15 7.45 22.50 6.63
C LYS A 15 7.63 23.72 5.70
N GLN A 16 8.52 23.62 4.72
CA GLN A 16 8.73 24.69 3.73
C GLN A 16 7.53 24.85 2.78
N ALA A 17 6.87 23.75 2.40
CA ALA A 17 5.65 23.80 1.60
C ALA A 17 4.47 24.37 2.42
N VAL A 18 4.38 24.01 3.71
CA VAL A 18 3.39 24.61 4.63
C VAL A 18 3.60 26.12 4.73
N LYS A 19 4.84 26.57 4.98
CA LYS A 19 5.18 28.00 5.04
C LYS A 19 4.85 28.73 3.74
N TYR A 20 5.14 28.11 2.59
CA TYR A 20 4.78 28.66 1.28
C TYR A 20 3.28 28.91 1.16
N VAL A 21 2.44 27.98 1.63
CA VAL A 21 0.98 28.13 1.61
C VAL A 21 0.52 29.21 2.60
N GLU A 22 1.11 29.28 3.79
CA GLU A 22 0.81 30.32 4.78
C GLU A 22 1.14 31.73 4.27
N ASP A 23 2.26 31.88 3.56
CA ASP A 23 2.70 33.16 2.99
C ASP A 23 1.76 33.67 1.89
N LEU A 24 1.01 32.79 1.22
CA LEU A 24 -0.02 33.17 0.25
C LEU A 24 -1.27 33.77 0.90
N LYS A 25 -1.45 33.63 2.22
CA LYS A 25 -2.59 34.15 3.00
C LYS A 25 -3.97 33.80 2.42
N LEU A 26 -4.07 32.65 1.75
CA LEU A 26 -5.31 32.17 1.15
C LEU A 26 -6.27 31.67 2.21
N ASN A 27 -7.53 32.11 2.13
CA ASN A 27 -8.63 31.56 2.91
C ASN A 27 -9.28 30.41 2.12
N ILE A 28 -9.78 29.38 2.81
CA ILE A 28 -10.54 28.30 2.16
C ILE A 28 -11.76 28.82 1.39
N ARG A 29 -12.31 29.98 1.82
CA ARG A 29 -13.41 30.68 1.15
C ARG A 29 -13.03 31.26 -0.21
N ASP A 30 -11.74 31.48 -0.46
CA ASP A 30 -11.26 31.98 -1.75
C ASP A 30 -11.33 30.88 -2.83
N LEU A 31 -11.48 29.60 -2.43
CA LEU A 31 -11.63 28.44 -3.32
C LEU A 31 -13.10 28.07 -3.57
N SER A 32 -13.99 29.07 -3.59
CA SER A 32 -15.43 28.86 -3.79
C SER A 32 -15.84 28.67 -5.26
N ASP A 33 -14.92 28.94 -6.20
CA ASP A 33 -15.16 28.71 -7.63
C ASP A 33 -15.43 27.21 -7.89
N PRO A 34 -16.56 26.83 -8.52
CA PRO A 34 -16.84 25.44 -8.89
C PRO A 34 -15.74 24.77 -9.72
N ASP A 35 -15.06 25.53 -10.57
CA ASP A 35 -14.04 25.07 -11.50
C ASP A 35 -12.61 25.43 -11.01
N ASP A 36 -12.44 25.63 -9.70
CA ASP A 36 -11.14 25.94 -9.11
C ASP A 36 -10.15 24.78 -9.35
N PRO A 37 -9.01 25.03 -10.05
CA PRO A 37 -8.07 23.98 -10.43
C PRO A 37 -7.38 23.32 -9.21
N VAL A 38 -7.29 24.02 -8.08
CA VAL A 38 -6.77 23.46 -6.81
C VAL A 38 -7.76 22.44 -6.24
N VAL A 39 -9.05 22.79 -6.23
CA VAL A 39 -10.12 21.93 -5.70
C VAL A 39 -10.30 20.70 -6.60
N GLU A 40 -10.30 20.88 -7.92
CA GLU A 40 -10.31 19.76 -8.87
C GLU A 40 -9.11 18.83 -8.65
N ARG A 41 -7.92 19.40 -8.53
CA ARG A 41 -6.71 18.61 -8.31
C ARG A 41 -6.76 17.86 -6.98
N ALA A 42 -7.30 18.48 -5.93
CA ALA A 42 -7.47 17.84 -4.61
C ALA A 42 -8.44 16.66 -4.66
N GLU A 43 -9.56 16.81 -5.37
CA GLU A 43 -10.49 15.71 -5.63
C GLU A 43 -9.80 14.57 -6.39
N ASP A 44 -9.06 14.89 -7.45
CA ASP A 44 -8.30 13.93 -8.25
C ASP A 44 -7.34 13.09 -7.38
N ARG A 45 -6.62 13.72 -6.42
CA ARG A 45 -5.73 13.00 -5.48
C ARG A 45 -6.49 11.97 -4.65
N LEU A 46 -7.68 12.33 -4.15
CA LEU A 46 -8.52 11.45 -3.33
C LEU A 46 -9.13 10.31 -4.17
N GLN A 47 -9.58 10.61 -5.39
CA GLN A 47 -10.07 9.60 -6.31
C GLN A 47 -8.97 8.60 -6.67
N GLU A 48 -7.77 9.06 -7.04
CA GLU A 48 -6.61 8.21 -7.32
C GLU A 48 -6.23 7.34 -6.12
N ALA A 49 -6.25 7.90 -4.91
CA ALA A 49 -5.97 7.16 -3.69
C ALA A 49 -6.98 6.01 -3.47
N LEU A 50 -8.28 6.27 -3.64
CA LEU A 50 -9.32 5.26 -3.51
C LEU A 50 -9.22 4.19 -4.61
N LEU A 51 -8.97 4.59 -5.85
CA LEU A 51 -8.97 3.69 -7.01
C LEU A 51 -7.70 2.83 -7.15
N PHE A 52 -6.53 3.43 -6.88
CA PHE A 52 -5.22 2.88 -7.24
C PHE A 52 -4.23 2.74 -6.06
N ALA A 53 -4.59 3.24 -4.87
CA ALA A 53 -3.72 3.26 -3.69
C ALA A 53 -2.40 4.02 -3.92
N THR A 54 -2.36 4.92 -4.90
CA THR A 54 -1.19 5.71 -5.29
C THR A 54 -1.66 6.91 -6.08
N ILE A 55 -0.89 8.00 -6.06
CA ILE A 55 -1.16 9.20 -6.85
C ILE A 55 -0.11 9.26 -7.96
N THR A 56 -0.55 9.38 -9.20
CA THR A 56 0.33 9.41 -10.39
C THR A 56 0.16 10.68 -11.21
N LYS A 57 -1.04 11.26 -11.26
CA LYS A 57 -1.24 12.55 -11.92
C LYS A 57 -0.44 13.64 -11.20
N TYR A 58 0.10 14.58 -11.98
CA TYR A 58 0.87 15.72 -11.51
C TYR A 58 0.46 16.97 -12.29
N SER A 59 0.06 18.04 -11.59
CA SER A 59 -0.23 19.31 -12.26
C SER A 59 1.07 19.97 -12.72
N LYS A 60 1.11 20.43 -13.97
CA LYS A 60 2.25 21.22 -14.48
C LYS A 60 2.40 22.56 -13.77
N LYS A 61 1.32 23.06 -13.17
CA LYS A 61 1.32 24.28 -12.35
C LYS A 61 1.69 23.91 -10.91
N GLU A 62 2.91 24.24 -10.51
CA GLU A 62 3.45 23.87 -9.19
C GLU A 62 2.59 24.42 -8.04
N ASP A 63 2.04 25.63 -8.18
CA ASP A 63 1.14 26.23 -7.17
C ASP A 63 -0.11 25.40 -6.93
N VAL A 64 -0.74 24.95 -8.01
CA VAL A 64 -1.92 24.09 -7.96
C VAL A 64 -1.56 22.76 -7.28
N GLU A 65 -0.41 22.17 -7.62
CA GLU A 65 0.02 20.91 -7.01
C GLU A 65 0.32 21.07 -5.51
N ILE A 66 0.95 22.17 -5.09
CA ILE A 66 1.25 22.48 -3.69
C ILE A 66 -0.04 22.70 -2.90
N LEU A 67 -0.94 23.56 -3.39
CA LEU A 67 -2.20 23.92 -2.72
C LEU A 67 -3.21 22.78 -2.70
N SER A 68 -3.19 21.88 -3.70
CA SER A 68 -4.13 20.76 -3.75
C SER A 68 -3.96 19.78 -2.59
N PHE A 69 -2.76 19.69 -2.00
CA PHE A 69 -2.49 18.80 -0.87
C PHE A 69 -3.22 19.21 0.42
N PRO A 70 -3.07 20.43 0.97
CA PRO A 70 -3.84 20.83 2.15
C PRO A 70 -5.35 20.81 1.90
N VAL A 71 -5.81 21.15 0.69
CA VAL A 71 -7.24 21.04 0.33
C VAL A 71 -7.70 19.57 0.37
N ALA A 72 -6.92 18.64 -0.19
CA ALA A 72 -7.23 17.21 -0.12
C ALA A 72 -7.24 16.67 1.32
N VAL A 73 -6.32 17.15 2.18
CA VAL A 73 -6.29 16.83 3.62
C VAL A 73 -7.57 17.33 4.30
N LEU A 74 -8.02 18.55 4.02
CA LEU A 74 -9.27 19.12 4.54
C LEU A 74 -10.48 18.32 4.08
N MET A 75 -10.58 18.05 2.77
CA MET A 75 -11.66 17.24 2.19
C MET A 75 -11.72 15.84 2.81
N ALA A 76 -10.58 15.14 2.89
CA ALA A 76 -10.50 13.83 3.52
C ALA A 76 -10.91 13.87 5.00
N SER A 77 -10.53 14.92 5.72
CA SER A 77 -10.92 15.13 7.12
C SER A 77 -12.42 15.33 7.26
N ALA A 78 -13.02 16.15 6.39
CA ALA A 78 -14.45 16.44 6.34
C ALA A 78 -15.32 15.22 6.01
N THR A 79 -14.76 14.20 5.34
CA THR A 79 -15.50 12.95 5.10
C THR A 79 -15.85 12.22 6.40
N LYS A 80 -15.06 12.40 7.47
CA LYS A 80 -15.13 11.64 8.73
C LYS A 80 -15.06 10.11 8.54
N ASP A 81 -14.63 9.60 7.38
CA ASP A 81 -14.45 8.17 7.13
C ASP A 81 -12.98 7.75 7.33
N PRO A 82 -12.67 6.90 8.33
CA PRO A 82 -11.31 6.42 8.57
C PRO A 82 -10.68 5.69 7.37
N LEU A 83 -11.50 5.05 6.53
CA LEU A 83 -11.03 4.37 5.32
C LEU A 83 -10.43 5.37 4.34
N ILE A 84 -11.14 6.48 4.07
CA ILE A 84 -10.68 7.52 3.14
C ILE A 84 -9.38 8.13 3.66
N LYS A 85 -9.35 8.53 4.94
CA LYS A 85 -8.17 9.11 5.59
C LYS A 85 -6.94 8.21 5.46
N ARG A 86 -7.06 6.94 5.89
CA ARG A 86 -5.96 5.96 5.81
C ARG A 86 -5.53 5.71 4.38
N ARG A 87 -6.49 5.60 3.45
CA ARG A 87 -6.21 5.29 2.05
C ARG A 87 -5.49 6.44 1.34
N TYR A 88 -5.89 7.67 1.62
CA TYR A 88 -5.22 8.87 1.11
C TYR A 88 -3.78 8.97 1.62
N ALA A 89 -3.56 8.84 2.92
CA ALA A 89 -2.21 8.87 3.50
C ALA A 89 -1.30 7.76 2.93
N LEU A 90 -1.83 6.55 2.74
CA LEU A 90 -1.09 5.45 2.11
C LEU A 90 -0.70 5.79 0.66
N ALA A 91 -1.60 6.39 -0.11
CA ALA A 91 -1.35 6.73 -1.51
C ALA A 91 -0.27 7.82 -1.65
N GLU A 92 -0.32 8.86 -0.81
CA GLU A 92 0.71 9.90 -0.74
C GLU A 92 2.07 9.34 -0.30
N ALA A 93 2.08 8.47 0.72
CA ALA A 93 3.29 7.80 1.16
C ALA A 93 3.91 6.92 0.07
N LYS A 94 3.09 6.22 -0.72
CA LYS A 94 3.55 5.40 -1.84
C LYS A 94 4.09 6.26 -2.99
N ARG A 95 3.44 7.39 -3.29
CA ARG A 95 3.96 8.39 -4.23
C ARG A 95 5.33 8.89 -3.77
N ALA A 96 5.45 9.31 -2.51
CA ALA A 96 6.70 9.80 -1.94
C ALA A 96 7.80 8.74 -1.97
N TYR A 97 7.50 7.48 -1.64
CA TYR A 97 8.43 6.36 -1.75
C TYR A 97 9.02 6.22 -3.16
N ASN A 98 8.16 6.24 -4.19
CA ASN A 98 8.58 6.08 -5.58
C ASN A 98 9.50 7.23 -6.03
N LEU A 99 9.22 8.47 -5.60
CA LEU A 99 10.08 9.62 -5.85
C LEU A 99 11.41 9.50 -5.08
N LEU A 100 11.37 9.20 -3.78
CA LEU A 100 12.56 9.10 -2.92
C LEU A 100 13.57 8.05 -3.40
N LYS A 101 13.12 6.98 -4.07
CA LYS A 101 14.03 5.98 -4.66
C LYS A 101 14.98 6.58 -5.71
N THR A 102 14.51 7.56 -6.47
CA THR A 102 15.29 8.17 -7.56
C THR A 102 16.02 9.44 -7.11
N GLU A 103 15.59 10.10 -6.05
CA GLU A 103 16.21 11.33 -5.53
C GLU A 103 17.66 11.12 -5.00
N PRO A 104 18.53 12.15 -5.05
CA PRO A 104 19.90 12.04 -4.54
C PRO A 104 19.94 11.94 -3.01
N LYS A 105 21.08 11.48 -2.46
CA LYS A 105 21.21 11.14 -1.03
C LYS A 105 20.97 12.36 -0.14
N GLU A 106 21.47 13.51 -0.57
CA GLU A 106 21.39 14.80 0.10
C GLU A 106 19.92 15.24 0.24
N LYS A 107 19.09 14.96 -0.77
CA LYS A 107 17.65 15.28 -0.72
C LYS A 107 16.90 14.37 0.24
N ILE A 108 17.22 13.09 0.27
CA ILE A 108 16.63 12.13 1.22
C ILE A 108 16.92 12.57 2.65
N MET A 109 18.16 12.96 2.94
CA MET A 109 18.53 13.51 4.25
C MET A 109 17.73 14.77 4.57
N LYS A 110 17.59 15.69 3.60
CA LYS A 110 16.82 16.92 3.82
C LYS A 110 15.34 16.68 4.12
N ILE A 111 14.73 15.70 3.46
CA ILE A 111 13.35 15.29 3.73
C ILE A 111 13.24 14.62 5.10
N ALA A 112 14.22 13.81 5.50
CA ALA A 112 14.27 13.17 6.81
C ALA A 112 14.43 14.18 7.96
N GLU A 113 15.23 15.23 7.77
CA GLU A 113 15.38 16.35 8.73
C GLU A 113 14.04 17.03 9.04
N ASN A 114 13.11 17.08 8.08
CA ASN A 114 11.76 17.62 8.30
C ASN A 114 11.03 16.89 9.44
N PHE A 115 11.32 15.59 9.60
CA PHE A 115 10.79 14.70 10.63
C PHE A 115 11.75 14.51 11.81
N GLN A 116 12.78 15.35 11.92
CA GLN A 116 13.79 15.32 13.00
C GLN A 116 14.56 13.99 13.10
N TRP A 117 14.67 13.26 11.99
CA TRP A 117 15.45 12.04 11.97
C TRP A 117 16.93 12.32 12.20
N LYS A 118 17.56 11.48 13.01
CA LYS A 118 19.01 11.44 13.18
C LYS A 118 19.60 10.53 12.10
N ILE A 119 19.63 11.02 10.87
CA ILE A 119 20.19 10.33 9.71
C ILE A 119 21.52 10.96 9.29
N LEU A 120 22.51 10.13 8.99
CA LEU A 120 23.80 10.54 8.46
C LEU A 120 24.16 9.69 7.25
N GLN A 121 24.84 10.30 6.28
CA GLN A 121 25.44 9.57 5.18
C GLN A 121 26.62 8.74 5.68
N VAL A 122 26.79 7.55 5.10
CA VAL A 122 27.97 6.70 5.31
C VAL A 122 28.95 6.94 4.17
N ASP A 123 30.23 7.06 4.50
CA ASP A 123 31.29 7.28 3.51
C ASP A 123 31.44 6.07 2.61
N THR A 124 31.42 6.31 1.30
CA THR A 124 31.48 5.29 0.25
C THR A 124 32.84 4.61 0.13
N SER A 125 33.84 5.00 0.93
CA SER A 125 35.17 4.38 1.00
C SER A 125 35.11 2.99 1.67
N GLU A 126 34.12 2.78 2.54
CA GLU A 126 33.86 1.48 3.11
C GLU A 126 33.15 0.63 2.05
N LYS A 127 33.64 -0.59 1.77
CA LYS A 127 33.03 -1.58 0.86
C LYS A 127 31.67 -2.10 1.38
N THR A 128 30.86 -1.25 1.98
CA THR A 128 29.56 -1.60 2.55
C THR A 128 28.45 -1.27 1.56
N PRO A 129 27.38 -2.07 1.51
CA PRO A 129 26.23 -1.79 0.65
C PRO A 129 25.35 -0.64 1.17
N TYR A 130 25.67 -0.06 2.33
CA TYR A 130 24.85 0.92 3.04
C TYR A 130 25.24 2.35 2.67
N GLN A 131 24.24 3.20 2.47
CA GLN A 131 24.46 4.62 2.13
C GLN A 131 24.13 5.55 3.30
N PHE A 132 23.39 5.05 4.30
CA PHE A 132 22.94 5.81 5.44
C PHE A 132 23.07 5.03 6.73
N LYS A 133 23.18 5.77 7.83
CA LYS A 133 23.00 5.28 9.19
C LYS A 133 21.93 6.13 9.87
N ILE A 134 20.98 5.49 10.55
CA ILE A 134 19.91 6.18 11.28
C ILE A 134 19.89 5.75 12.74
N HIS A 135 19.56 6.65 13.66
CA HIS A 135 19.43 6.28 15.06
C HIS A 135 18.35 5.19 15.24
N PHE A 136 18.61 4.21 16.11
CA PHE A 136 17.76 3.03 16.26
C PHE A 136 16.31 3.36 16.67
N THR A 137 16.08 4.49 17.35
CA THR A 137 14.73 4.94 17.71
C THR A 137 13.89 5.29 16.49
N ASP A 138 14.46 6.01 15.53
CA ASP A 138 13.79 6.38 14.28
C ASP A 138 13.53 5.12 13.44
N TYR A 139 14.50 4.20 13.42
CA TYR A 139 14.37 2.88 12.79
C TYR A 139 13.20 2.07 13.40
N LEU A 140 13.16 1.91 14.71
CA LEU A 140 12.12 1.12 15.39
C LEU A 140 10.74 1.73 15.20
N LYS A 141 10.61 3.05 15.38
CA LYS A 141 9.36 3.79 15.12
C LYS A 141 8.81 3.51 13.71
N ASN A 142 9.68 3.47 12.72
CA ASN A 142 9.33 3.30 11.31
C ASN A 142 9.23 1.85 10.81
N THR A 143 9.60 0.87 11.64
CA THR A 143 9.50 -0.55 11.29
C THR A 143 8.30 -1.26 11.91
N THR A 144 7.57 -0.63 12.84
CA THR A 144 6.42 -1.22 13.55
C THR A 144 5.35 -1.80 12.62
N SER A 145 5.05 -1.14 11.50
CA SER A 145 4.08 -1.60 10.50
C SER A 145 4.71 -2.45 9.38
N LEU A 146 6.04 -2.59 9.35
CA LEU A 146 6.76 -3.27 8.28
C LEU A 146 6.92 -4.77 8.59
N ARG A 147 6.52 -5.59 7.62
CA ARG A 147 6.63 -7.05 7.72
C ARG A 147 7.94 -7.55 7.12
N GLY A 148 8.49 -8.60 7.72
CA GLY A 148 9.62 -9.36 7.19
C GLY A 148 10.82 -9.38 8.14
N LYS A 149 11.50 -10.53 8.21
CA LYS A 149 12.66 -10.74 9.10
C LYS A 149 13.73 -9.66 8.91
N LYS A 150 13.93 -9.16 7.68
CA LYS A 150 14.91 -8.11 7.36
C LYS A 150 14.72 -6.77 8.07
N TRP A 151 13.52 -6.50 8.61
CA TRP A 151 13.24 -5.27 9.35
C TRP A 151 13.43 -5.44 10.87
N LYS A 152 13.55 -6.68 11.37
CA LYS A 152 13.82 -6.91 12.79
C LYS A 152 15.20 -6.38 13.14
N LEU A 153 15.31 -5.59 14.20
CA LEU A 153 16.56 -4.96 14.63
C LEU A 153 17.69 -5.98 14.84
N VAL A 154 17.37 -7.16 15.37
CA VAL A 154 18.32 -8.28 15.57
C VAL A 154 18.99 -8.76 14.27
N ASN A 155 18.42 -8.46 13.11
CA ASN A 155 18.95 -8.83 11.79
C ASN A 155 19.60 -7.64 11.07
N ARG A 156 19.95 -6.56 11.79
CA ARG A 156 20.55 -5.34 11.23
C ARG A 156 21.94 -5.10 11.78
N LEU A 157 22.78 -4.48 10.96
CA LEU A 157 24.02 -3.89 11.42
C LEU A 157 23.72 -2.66 12.28
N LEU A 158 23.97 -2.79 13.58
CA LEU A 158 23.83 -1.74 14.58
C LEU A 158 25.22 -1.41 15.13
N ASN A 159 25.66 -0.16 15.01
CA ASN A 159 26.92 0.31 15.58
C ASN A 159 26.73 1.70 16.19
N ASN A 160 27.21 1.91 17.43
CA ASN A 160 27.10 3.17 18.17
C ASN A 160 25.68 3.77 18.14
N GLY A 161 24.66 2.95 18.40
CA GLY A 161 23.24 3.36 18.40
C GLY A 161 22.64 3.63 17.03
N ASN A 162 23.37 3.39 15.93
CA ASN A 162 22.91 3.65 14.57
C ASN A 162 22.76 2.37 13.76
N VAL A 163 21.61 2.25 13.09
CA VAL A 163 21.29 1.16 12.17
C VAL A 163 21.69 1.55 10.76
N TYR A 164 22.48 0.70 10.11
CA TYR A 164 22.94 0.91 8.75
C TYR A 164 21.87 0.44 7.76
N ILE A 165 21.54 1.31 6.81
CA ILE A 165 20.46 1.09 5.85
C ILE A 165 20.86 1.52 4.45
N THR A 166 20.28 0.84 3.46
CA THR A 166 20.41 1.22 2.06
C THR A 166 19.51 2.41 1.72
N LYS A 167 19.75 3.05 0.58
CA LYS A 167 18.89 4.12 0.06
C LYS A 167 17.42 3.70 -0.09
N ASN A 168 17.17 2.50 -0.59
CA ASN A 168 15.82 1.97 -0.76
C ASN A 168 15.12 1.73 0.59
N GLU A 169 15.88 1.30 1.61
CA GLU A 169 15.37 1.12 2.95
C GLU A 169 15.06 2.46 3.62
N ALA A 170 15.93 3.47 3.47
CA ALA A 170 15.67 4.83 3.94
C ALA A 170 14.38 5.39 3.33
N ALA A 171 14.20 5.26 2.00
CA ALA A 171 12.97 5.66 1.32
C ALA A 171 11.74 4.92 1.86
N ARG A 172 11.84 3.60 2.14
CA ARG A 172 10.70 2.82 2.65
C ARG A 172 10.32 3.20 4.07
N LEU A 173 11.29 3.46 4.93
CA LEU A 173 11.08 3.92 6.30
C LEU A 173 10.48 5.33 6.30
N LEU A 174 11.00 6.25 5.48
CA LEU A 174 10.46 7.60 5.35
C LEU A 174 9.01 7.59 4.87
N ALA A 175 8.65 6.67 3.98
CA ALA A 175 7.27 6.52 3.55
C ALA A 175 6.32 6.18 4.72
N GLU A 176 6.76 5.41 5.73
CA GLU A 176 5.94 5.18 6.93
C GLU A 176 5.84 6.42 7.82
N GLU A 177 6.92 7.19 7.97
CA GLU A 177 6.88 8.45 8.71
C GLU A 177 5.91 9.43 8.04
N ILE A 178 5.98 9.55 6.71
CA ILE A 178 5.09 10.40 5.90
C ILE A 178 3.64 9.93 6.04
N ARG A 179 3.36 8.62 5.93
CA ARG A 179 2.01 8.09 6.10
C ARG A 179 1.42 8.52 7.44
N ARG A 180 2.14 8.28 8.54
CA ARG A 180 1.68 8.65 9.89
C ARG A 180 1.51 10.15 10.05
N HIS A 181 2.43 10.94 9.48
CA HIS A 181 2.34 12.40 9.52
C HIS A 181 1.07 12.91 8.83
N ILE A 182 0.73 12.35 7.67
CA ILE A 182 -0.49 12.72 6.93
C ILE A 182 -1.74 12.24 7.68
N GLU A 183 -1.75 10.99 8.18
CA GLU A 183 -2.83 10.46 9.02
C GLU A 183 -3.11 11.40 10.21
N GLY A 184 -2.08 11.80 10.95
CA GLY A 184 -2.21 12.71 12.09
C GLY A 184 -2.75 14.11 11.73
N LYS A 185 -2.44 14.63 10.53
CA LYS A 185 -3.03 15.90 10.05
C LYS A 185 -4.54 15.82 9.80
N MET A 186 -5.09 14.63 9.61
CA MET A 186 -6.52 14.41 9.36
C MET A 186 -7.32 14.04 10.62
N GLU A 187 -6.67 14.00 11.78
CA GLU A 187 -7.30 13.73 13.09
C GLU A 187 -7.76 15.02 13.79
N THR A 188 -7.62 16.18 13.14
CA THR A 188 -8.06 17.47 13.68
C THR A 188 -9.56 17.46 14.01
N LYS A 189 -9.89 17.91 15.24
CA LYS A 189 -11.26 17.94 15.75
C LYS A 189 -12.08 19.11 15.21
N GLU A 190 -11.42 20.21 14.89
CA GLU A 190 -12.04 21.43 14.38
C GLU A 190 -11.70 21.57 12.90
N LEU A 191 -12.74 21.58 12.07
CA LEU A 191 -12.63 21.86 10.64
C LEU A 191 -13.27 23.23 10.38
N PRO A 192 -12.65 24.05 9.51
CA PRO A 192 -13.31 25.27 9.07
C PRO A 192 -14.58 24.92 8.29
N GLU A 193 -15.50 25.87 8.23
CA GLU A 193 -16.65 25.76 7.35
C GLU A 193 -16.17 25.72 5.89
N LEU A 194 -16.54 24.64 5.19
CA LEU A 194 -16.13 24.42 3.81
C LEU A 194 -17.18 25.00 2.85
N PRO A 195 -16.76 25.71 1.79
CA PRO A 195 -17.63 26.13 0.70
C PRO A 195 -18.45 24.98 0.09
N GLU A 196 -19.63 25.30 -0.46
CA GLU A 196 -20.59 24.32 -0.97
C GLU A 196 -20.02 23.47 -2.13
N ASN A 197 -19.22 24.06 -3.02
CA ASN A 197 -18.52 23.35 -4.11
C ASN A 197 -17.58 22.25 -3.55
N ILE A 198 -16.84 22.54 -2.49
CA ILE A 198 -15.96 21.57 -1.82
C ILE A 198 -16.79 20.49 -1.13
N MET A 199 -17.87 20.86 -0.45
CA MET A 199 -18.77 19.90 0.21
C MET A 199 -19.41 18.92 -0.79
N LYS A 200 -19.84 19.39 -1.97
CA LYS A 200 -20.34 18.53 -3.05
C LYS A 200 -19.30 17.48 -3.47
N LYS A 201 -18.03 17.90 -3.63
CA LYS A 201 -16.93 16.98 -3.95
C LYS A 201 -16.62 16.02 -2.79
N VAL A 202 -16.72 16.46 -1.53
CA VAL A 202 -16.60 15.58 -0.36
C VAL A 202 -17.65 14.45 -0.37
N GLU A 203 -18.90 14.78 -0.69
CA GLU A 203 -19.97 13.76 -0.82
C GLU A 203 -19.75 12.83 -2.03
N SER A 204 -19.24 13.33 -3.15
CA SER A 204 -18.78 12.51 -4.29
C SER A 204 -17.71 11.50 -3.85
N ILE A 205 -16.71 11.95 -3.10
CA ILE A 205 -15.64 11.09 -2.57
C ILE A 205 -16.17 10.03 -1.60
N LYS A 206 -17.12 10.37 -0.71
CA LYS A 206 -17.80 9.38 0.15
C LYS A 206 -18.51 8.31 -0.67
N THR A 207 -19.27 8.73 -1.69
CA THR A 207 -20.01 7.84 -2.59
C THR A 207 -19.05 6.90 -3.33
N LEU A 208 -17.94 7.43 -3.84
CA LEU A 208 -16.89 6.63 -4.47
C LEU A 208 -16.29 5.62 -3.46
N ALA A 209 -15.97 6.05 -2.24
CA ALA A 209 -15.41 5.19 -1.21
C ALA A 209 -16.36 4.03 -0.85
N ILE A 210 -17.68 4.29 -0.76
CA ILE A 210 -18.71 3.26 -0.56
C ILE A 210 -18.66 2.24 -1.71
N SER A 211 -18.69 2.71 -2.96
CA SER A 211 -18.65 1.83 -4.15
C SER A 211 -17.39 0.97 -4.24
N LYS A 212 -16.25 1.49 -3.75
CA LYS A 212 -14.95 0.80 -3.77
C LYS A 212 -14.63 0.09 -2.46
N ARG A 213 -15.50 0.15 -1.45
CA ARG A 213 -15.21 -0.36 -0.10
C ARG A 213 -14.85 -1.84 -0.11
N GLU A 214 -15.55 -2.65 -0.89
CA GLU A 214 -15.24 -4.08 -1.04
C GLU A 214 -13.90 -4.33 -1.73
N LYS A 215 -13.56 -3.52 -2.75
CA LYS A 215 -12.26 -3.55 -3.44
C LYS A 215 -11.12 -3.10 -2.54
N ILE A 216 -11.29 -2.04 -1.77
CA ILE A 216 -10.25 -1.58 -0.85
C ILE A 216 -10.06 -2.62 0.28
N LYS A 217 -11.15 -3.18 0.81
CA LYS A 217 -11.09 -4.33 1.73
C LYS A 217 -10.45 -5.56 1.07
N LEU A 218 -10.58 -5.75 -0.26
CA LEU A 218 -9.87 -6.81 -0.99
C LEU A 218 -8.35 -6.63 -0.93
N GLU A 219 -7.88 -5.40 -1.01
CA GLU A 219 -6.45 -5.07 -1.07
C GLU A 219 -5.77 -4.97 0.31
N GLU A 220 -6.55 -4.69 1.36
CA GLU A 220 -6.05 -4.55 2.74
C GLU A 220 -5.90 -5.87 3.50
N ILE A 221 -6.21 -7.00 2.86
CA ILE A 221 -6.00 -8.32 3.47
C ILE A 221 -4.51 -8.49 3.77
N PRO A 222 -4.15 -8.76 5.04
CA PRO A 222 -2.81 -9.13 5.43
C PRO A 222 -2.24 -10.23 4.52
N LYS A 223 -1.02 -10.01 3.99
CA LYS A 223 -0.17 -11.05 3.38
C LYS A 223 0.37 -12.05 4.42
N THR A 224 -0.49 -12.52 5.31
CA THR A 224 -0.23 -13.58 6.30
C THR A 224 -1.40 -14.53 6.16
N VAL A 225 -1.11 -15.66 5.52
CA VAL A 225 -2.11 -16.67 5.18
C VAL A 225 -2.62 -17.31 6.46
N VAL A 226 -3.89 -17.09 6.78
CA VAL A 226 -4.62 -17.79 7.86
C VAL A 226 -5.32 -18.99 7.26
N ILE A 227 -4.85 -20.19 7.57
CA ILE A 227 -5.32 -21.45 6.95
C ILE A 227 -6.74 -21.77 7.41
N GLU A 228 -7.10 -21.43 8.65
CA GLU A 228 -8.42 -21.64 9.26
C GLU A 228 -9.54 -20.90 8.53
N ALA A 229 -9.18 -19.83 7.82
CA ALA A 229 -10.10 -19.05 7.00
C ALA A 229 -10.28 -19.63 5.58
N PHE A 230 -9.55 -20.67 5.18
CA PHE A 230 -9.67 -21.24 3.84
C PHE A 230 -11.08 -21.76 3.55
N PRO A 231 -11.61 -21.47 2.34
CA PRO A 231 -12.79 -22.16 1.82
C PRO A 231 -12.57 -23.68 1.81
N PRO A 232 -13.63 -24.50 2.01
CA PRO A 232 -13.50 -25.96 2.01
C PRO A 232 -12.78 -26.50 0.77
N CYS A 233 -13.09 -25.96 -0.41
CA CYS A 233 -12.45 -26.34 -1.66
C CYS A 233 -10.93 -26.03 -1.69
N ILE A 234 -10.52 -24.86 -1.19
CA ILE A 234 -9.11 -24.49 -1.11
C ILE A 234 -8.38 -25.31 -0.05
N LYS A 235 -9.02 -25.52 1.11
CA LYS A 235 -8.47 -26.35 2.19
C LYS A 235 -8.18 -27.76 1.69
N SER A 236 -9.12 -28.37 0.97
CA SER A 236 -8.94 -29.68 0.36
C SER A 236 -7.80 -29.72 -0.67
N LEU A 237 -7.66 -28.70 -1.53
CA LEU A 237 -6.53 -28.61 -2.46
C LEU A 237 -5.18 -28.47 -1.73
N TYR A 238 -5.15 -27.64 -0.69
CA TYR A 238 -3.96 -27.39 0.11
C TYR A 238 -3.50 -28.65 0.86
N GLU A 239 -4.42 -29.39 1.46
CA GLU A 239 -4.15 -30.66 2.15
C GLU A 239 -3.64 -31.71 1.18
N LYS A 240 -4.29 -31.89 0.02
CA LYS A 240 -3.83 -32.81 -1.04
C LYS A 240 -2.42 -32.49 -1.52
N LEU A 241 -2.12 -31.20 -1.74
CA LEU A 241 -0.78 -30.79 -2.14
C LEU A 241 0.24 -31.09 -1.04
N SER A 242 -0.11 -30.79 0.22
CA SER A 242 0.77 -31.01 1.37
C SER A 242 1.08 -32.48 1.60
N SER A 243 0.14 -33.38 1.33
CA SER A 243 0.30 -34.84 1.39
C SER A 243 0.96 -35.46 0.14
N GLY A 244 1.47 -34.64 -0.78
CA GLY A 244 2.11 -35.11 -2.02
C GLY A 244 1.13 -35.77 -3.02
N SER A 245 -0.17 -35.56 -2.84
CA SER A 245 -1.19 -36.12 -3.72
C SER A 245 -1.37 -35.28 -4.99
N HIS A 246 -1.65 -35.95 -6.10
CA HIS A 246 -1.80 -35.30 -7.40
C HIS A 246 -2.97 -34.29 -7.42
N LEU A 247 -2.70 -33.09 -7.96
CA LEU A 247 -3.71 -32.07 -8.25
C LEU A 247 -3.94 -31.95 -9.76
N SER A 248 -5.21 -31.84 -10.17
CA SER A 248 -5.58 -31.50 -11.56
C SER A 248 -5.03 -30.13 -11.97
N HIS A 249 -4.88 -29.89 -13.27
CA HIS A 249 -4.37 -28.60 -13.79
C HIS A 249 -5.19 -27.39 -13.28
N ILE A 250 -6.52 -27.51 -13.31
CA ILE A 250 -7.42 -26.49 -12.77
C ILE A 250 -7.30 -26.33 -11.25
N GLY A 251 -7.04 -27.42 -10.52
CA GLY A 251 -6.78 -27.41 -9.08
C GLY A 251 -5.48 -26.68 -8.74
N ARG A 252 -4.39 -26.97 -9.45
CA ARG A 252 -3.10 -26.27 -9.30
C ARG A 252 -3.27 -24.78 -9.57
N PHE A 253 -3.91 -24.40 -10.67
CA PHE A 253 -4.18 -22.99 -11.00
C PHE A 253 -5.02 -22.31 -9.92
N THR A 254 -6.10 -22.93 -9.47
CA THR A 254 -7.01 -22.39 -8.43
C THR A 254 -6.28 -22.16 -7.12
N LEU A 255 -5.50 -23.15 -6.65
CA LEU A 255 -4.75 -23.05 -5.41
C LEU A 255 -3.66 -21.98 -5.51
N THR A 256 -2.84 -22.01 -6.57
CA THR A 256 -1.75 -21.03 -6.77
C THR A 256 -2.28 -19.61 -6.87
N SER A 257 -3.29 -19.37 -7.72
CA SER A 257 -3.90 -18.04 -7.84
C SER A 257 -4.54 -17.58 -6.54
N PHE A 258 -5.21 -18.46 -5.79
CA PHE A 258 -5.74 -18.12 -4.47
C PHE A 258 -4.62 -17.72 -3.48
N LEU A 259 -3.59 -18.55 -3.32
CA LEU A 259 -2.47 -18.33 -2.40
C LEU A 259 -1.71 -17.03 -2.70
N VAL A 260 -1.46 -16.76 -3.97
CA VAL A 260 -0.89 -15.48 -4.45
C VAL A 260 -1.75 -14.29 -4.00
N ASN A 261 -3.08 -14.40 -4.12
CA ASN A 261 -4.00 -13.31 -3.81
C ASN A 261 -4.23 -13.12 -2.31
N VAL A 262 -4.13 -14.16 -1.48
CA VAL A 262 -4.09 -14.03 0.00
C VAL A 262 -2.70 -13.67 0.53
N GLY A 263 -1.72 -13.52 -0.37
CA GLY A 263 -0.42 -12.92 -0.08
C GLY A 263 0.66 -13.89 0.39
N MET A 264 0.55 -15.17 0.07
CA MET A 264 1.64 -16.12 0.25
C MET A 264 2.84 -15.73 -0.65
N PRO A 265 4.08 -15.69 -0.14
CA PRO A 265 5.26 -15.42 -0.96
C PRO A 265 5.47 -16.47 -2.05
N THR A 266 5.93 -16.07 -3.24
CA THR A 266 6.22 -16.95 -4.38
C THR A 266 7.07 -18.15 -3.98
N GLU A 267 8.17 -17.95 -3.24
CA GLU A 267 9.03 -19.05 -2.75
C GLU A 267 8.25 -20.07 -1.91
N ALA A 268 7.43 -19.60 -0.97
CA ALA A 268 6.65 -20.48 -0.12
C ALA A 268 5.62 -21.28 -0.94
N ILE A 269 5.04 -20.68 -1.98
CA ILE A 269 4.15 -21.41 -2.88
C ILE A 269 4.93 -22.47 -3.67
N VAL A 270 6.09 -22.14 -4.24
CA VAL A 270 6.93 -23.09 -4.99
C VAL A 270 7.33 -24.26 -4.11
N ASP A 271 7.71 -24.00 -2.85
CA ASP A 271 8.09 -25.04 -1.90
C ASP A 271 6.95 -26.00 -1.56
N LEU A 272 5.68 -25.57 -1.57
CA LEU A 272 4.53 -26.48 -1.39
C LEU A 272 4.45 -27.56 -2.48
N PHE A 273 4.89 -27.24 -3.70
CA PHE A 273 4.87 -28.18 -4.82
C PHE A 273 6.04 -29.16 -4.82
N ARG A 274 7.08 -28.97 -3.98
CA ARG A 274 8.24 -29.90 -3.91
C ARG A 274 7.85 -31.33 -3.57
N ASN A 275 6.74 -31.52 -2.86
CA ASN A 275 6.27 -32.84 -2.44
C ASN A 275 5.58 -33.64 -3.55
N LEU A 276 5.38 -33.07 -4.74
CA LEU A 276 4.81 -33.79 -5.88
C LEU A 276 5.88 -34.56 -6.66
N SER A 277 5.52 -35.75 -7.13
CA SER A 277 6.42 -36.60 -7.93
C SER A 277 6.81 -35.98 -9.28
N ASP A 278 5.97 -35.11 -9.85
CA ASP A 278 6.20 -34.40 -11.11
C ASP A 278 6.80 -33.00 -10.93
N PHE A 279 7.33 -32.70 -9.73
CA PHE A 279 7.88 -31.38 -9.43
C PHE A 279 9.10 -31.04 -10.30
N ASN A 280 9.04 -29.87 -10.94
CA ASN A 280 10.17 -29.26 -11.62
C ASN A 280 10.28 -27.80 -11.18
N GLU A 281 11.30 -27.49 -10.38
CA GLU A 281 11.44 -26.17 -9.74
C GLU A 281 11.39 -25.01 -10.75
N ARG A 282 12.09 -25.14 -11.89
CA ARG A 282 12.15 -24.09 -12.90
C ARG A 282 10.77 -23.82 -13.52
N LEU A 283 10.03 -24.87 -13.86
CA LEU A 283 8.70 -24.75 -14.47
C LEU A 283 7.66 -24.25 -13.46
N THR A 284 7.64 -24.82 -12.26
CA THR A 284 6.70 -24.42 -11.19
C THR A 284 6.91 -22.96 -10.81
N ARG A 285 8.17 -22.53 -10.60
CA ARG A 285 8.51 -21.13 -10.30
C ARG A 285 8.01 -20.19 -11.39
N TYR A 286 8.27 -20.52 -12.66
CA TYR A 286 7.78 -19.73 -13.78
C TYR A 286 6.25 -19.61 -13.77
N GLN A 287 5.52 -20.70 -13.54
CA GLN A 287 4.06 -20.69 -13.46
C GLN A 287 3.54 -19.83 -12.32
N VAL A 288 4.13 -19.93 -11.12
CA VAL A 288 3.72 -19.14 -9.95
C VAL A 288 3.99 -17.65 -10.19
N GLU A 289 5.17 -17.30 -10.69
CA GLU A 289 5.53 -15.91 -11.02
C GLU A 289 4.62 -15.33 -12.12
N HIS A 290 4.27 -16.12 -13.12
CA HIS A 290 3.32 -15.72 -14.17
C HIS A 290 1.93 -15.46 -13.59
N ILE A 291 1.41 -16.36 -12.75
CA ILE A 291 0.13 -16.18 -12.06
C ILE A 291 0.15 -14.94 -11.15
N ALA A 292 1.29 -14.67 -10.50
CA ALA A 292 1.50 -13.51 -9.63
C ALA A 292 1.60 -12.16 -10.38
N GLY A 293 1.70 -12.19 -11.71
CA GLY A 293 1.94 -11.02 -12.55
C GLY A 293 3.40 -10.51 -12.48
N GLU A 294 4.33 -11.36 -12.04
CA GLU A 294 5.76 -11.05 -11.92
C GLU A 294 6.53 -11.34 -13.23
N ARG A 295 5.94 -12.12 -14.15
CA ARG A 295 6.45 -12.43 -15.49
C ARG A 295 5.36 -12.35 -16.58
N GLY A 296 5.76 -12.32 -17.85
CA GLY A 296 4.85 -12.33 -19.00
C GLY A 296 4.05 -11.03 -19.17
N SER A 297 2.73 -11.16 -19.39
CA SER A 297 1.78 -10.05 -19.62
C SER A 297 1.61 -9.11 -18.41
N ARG A 298 2.23 -9.43 -17.26
CA ARG A 298 2.09 -8.73 -15.97
C ARG A 298 0.66 -8.72 -15.41
N THR A 299 -0.25 -9.51 -15.98
CA THR A 299 -1.58 -9.71 -15.43
C THR A 299 -1.51 -10.58 -14.19
N ARG A 300 -1.98 -10.07 -13.05
CA ARG A 300 -2.18 -10.87 -11.85
C ARG A 300 -3.47 -11.65 -11.97
N TYR A 301 -3.38 -12.98 -11.99
CA TYR A 301 -4.54 -13.85 -12.13
C TYR A 301 -5.28 -14.03 -10.80
N ILE A 302 -6.59 -14.25 -10.87
CA ILE A 302 -7.49 -14.42 -9.73
C ILE A 302 -8.08 -15.84 -9.81
N PRO A 303 -8.33 -16.53 -8.68
CA PRO A 303 -8.94 -17.87 -8.72
C PRO A 303 -10.33 -17.86 -9.38
N PRO A 304 -10.75 -18.96 -10.03
CA PRO A 304 -12.05 -19.04 -10.66
C PRO A 304 -13.22 -18.84 -9.68
N LYS A 305 -14.37 -18.40 -10.21
CA LYS A 305 -15.63 -18.28 -9.45
C LYS A 305 -16.12 -19.65 -8.97
N CYS A 306 -16.93 -19.66 -7.92
CA CYS A 306 -17.45 -20.91 -7.34
C CYS A 306 -18.20 -21.77 -8.37
N GLU A 307 -18.95 -21.16 -9.30
CA GLU A 307 -19.64 -21.86 -10.37
C GLU A 307 -18.67 -22.64 -11.27
N THR A 308 -17.60 -21.99 -11.76
CA THR A 308 -16.53 -22.65 -12.53
C THR A 308 -15.86 -23.77 -11.73
N LEU A 309 -15.62 -23.56 -10.44
CA LEU A 309 -15.04 -24.60 -9.58
C LEU A 309 -15.98 -25.81 -9.39
N LYS A 310 -17.29 -25.60 -9.38
CA LYS A 310 -18.28 -26.69 -9.36
C LYS A 310 -18.24 -27.48 -10.66
N THR A 311 -18.28 -26.80 -11.81
CA THR A 311 -18.22 -27.43 -13.14
C THR A 311 -16.99 -28.32 -13.31
N HIS A 312 -15.84 -27.88 -12.79
CA HIS A 312 -14.59 -28.64 -12.88
C HIS A 312 -14.32 -29.59 -11.71
N GLY A 313 -15.30 -29.84 -10.82
CA GLY A 313 -15.16 -30.78 -9.70
C GLY A 313 -14.14 -30.37 -8.62
N VAL A 314 -13.75 -29.10 -8.58
CA VAL A 314 -12.83 -28.55 -7.57
C VAL A 314 -13.56 -28.13 -6.30
N CYS A 315 -14.83 -27.72 -6.42
CA CYS A 315 -15.64 -27.30 -5.28
C CYS A 315 -16.12 -28.51 -4.45
N THR A 316 -15.39 -28.87 -3.41
CA THR A 316 -15.75 -29.94 -2.48
C THR A 316 -16.36 -29.40 -1.18
N SER A 317 -17.33 -30.12 -0.64
CA SER A 317 -17.91 -29.92 0.70
C SER A 317 -18.31 -28.47 1.02
N PRO A 318 -19.25 -27.85 0.25
CA PRO A 318 -19.70 -26.49 0.54
C PRO A 318 -20.39 -26.43 1.91
N ASP A 319 -20.08 -25.39 2.68
CA ASP A 319 -20.72 -25.11 3.98
C ASP A 319 -21.74 -23.96 3.88
N GLU A 320 -22.29 -23.55 5.02
CA GLU A 320 -23.26 -22.44 5.08
C GLU A 320 -22.74 -21.10 4.54
N ILE A 321 -21.44 -20.84 4.65
CA ILE A 321 -20.83 -19.61 4.10
C ILE A 321 -20.78 -19.72 2.58
N CYS A 322 -20.44 -20.90 2.03
CA CYS A 322 -20.44 -21.16 0.60
C CYS A 322 -21.80 -20.88 -0.07
N ASN A 323 -22.91 -21.09 0.63
CA ASN A 323 -24.26 -20.82 0.10
C ASN A 323 -24.60 -19.33 -0.03
N LYS A 324 -23.84 -18.46 0.63
CA LYS A 324 -24.07 -17.00 0.68
C LYS A 324 -23.04 -16.20 -0.10
N ILE A 325 -22.16 -16.86 -0.85
CA ILE A 325 -21.06 -16.25 -1.60
C ILE A 325 -20.89 -16.95 -2.96
N ASN A 326 -20.26 -16.28 -3.91
CA ASN A 326 -20.04 -16.80 -5.27
C ASN A 326 -18.55 -16.92 -5.65
N HIS A 327 -17.63 -16.66 -4.71
CA HIS A 327 -16.19 -16.63 -5.00
C HIS A 327 -15.33 -17.07 -3.80
N PRO A 328 -14.27 -17.91 -3.98
CA PRO A 328 -13.40 -18.38 -2.88
C PRO A 328 -12.78 -17.23 -2.06
N MET A 329 -12.35 -16.15 -2.72
CA MET A 329 -11.84 -14.96 -2.04
C MET A 329 -12.88 -14.28 -1.13
N ALA A 330 -14.17 -14.32 -1.50
CA ALA A 330 -15.25 -13.74 -0.69
C ALA A 330 -15.49 -14.57 0.57
N TYR A 331 -15.50 -15.91 0.44
CA TYR A 331 -15.53 -16.82 1.58
C TYR A 331 -14.38 -16.54 2.54
N TYR A 332 -13.14 -16.50 2.02
CA TYR A 332 -11.94 -16.37 2.84
C TYR A 332 -12.02 -15.17 3.80
N ARG A 333 -12.53 -14.05 3.30
CA ARG A 333 -12.71 -12.84 4.12
C ARG A 333 -13.77 -13.01 5.17
N ARG A 334 -14.92 -13.56 4.79
CA ARG A 334 -16.06 -13.69 5.69
C ARG A 334 -15.69 -14.58 6.87
N LYS A 335 -14.89 -15.63 6.63
CA LYS A 335 -14.38 -16.49 7.68
C LYS A 335 -13.24 -15.83 8.47
N TYR A 336 -12.30 -15.18 7.80
CA TYR A 336 -11.21 -14.43 8.45
C TYR A 336 -11.73 -13.36 9.42
N MET A 337 -12.77 -12.62 9.04
CA MET A 337 -13.42 -11.60 9.89
C MET A 337 -14.22 -12.18 11.07
N ARG A 338 -14.51 -13.49 11.08
CA ARG A 338 -15.16 -14.17 12.21
C ARG A 338 -14.17 -14.79 13.19
N ILE A 339 -12.94 -15.07 12.72
CA ILE A 339 -11.86 -15.65 13.54
C ILE A 339 -11.13 -14.55 14.32
N LYS A 340 -11.06 -13.34 13.75
CA LYS A 340 -10.63 -12.13 14.45
C LYS A 340 -11.78 -11.55 15.23
#